data_AF-A0A9W9WIG2-F1
#
_entry.id   AF-A0A9W9WIG2-F1
#
_cell.length_a   1.000
_cell.length_b   1.000
_cell.length_c   1.000
_cell.angle_alpha   90.00
_cell.angle_beta   90.00
_cell.angle_gamma   90.00
#
_symmetry.space_group_name_H-M   'P 1'
#
loop_
_entity.id
_entity.type
_entity.pdbx_description
1 polymer ?
#
loop_
_entity_poly.entity_id
_entity_poly.type
_entity_poly.pdbx_seq_one_letter_code
_entity_poly.pdbx_strand_id
1 'polypeptide(L)'
;MSQISETSEISQISKISQIQHFLPNLEEVRRNPSPDPPVPTISEPRANTKEVTTNNAIPTLNDEQLELLTEIRVRCDERASSRAQIMEEGWSIMRTVGMVISLTYRNGCPWPNFLWALEQRMMMLVTEMVALGASEYYDQALARMAFEYAL
;
A
#
# COMPACT_ATOMS: atom_id res chain seq x y z
N MET A 1 3.53 -10.31 -43.70
CA MET A 1 2.55 -9.50 -42.95
C MET A 1 2.71 -9.80 -41.46
N SER A 2 3.52 -9.02 -40.75
CA SER A 2 3.67 -9.10 -39.28
C SER A 2 3.89 -7.69 -38.74
N GLN A 3 2.81 -6.96 -38.49
CA GLN A 3 2.84 -5.62 -37.89
C GLN A 3 1.90 -5.47 -36.68
N ILE A 4 1.50 -6.58 -36.05
CA ILE A 4 0.51 -6.54 -34.95
C ILE A 4 1.16 -6.81 -33.57
N SER A 5 2.48 -6.99 -33.47
CA SER A 5 3.14 -7.29 -32.18
C SER A 5 3.71 -6.06 -31.46
N GLU A 6 4.04 -4.98 -32.18
CA GLU A 6 4.72 -3.81 -31.59
C GLU A 6 3.78 -2.86 -30.84
N THR A 7 2.47 -2.87 -31.13
CA THR A 7 1.51 -1.96 -30.49
C THR A 7 1.12 -2.39 -29.08
N SER A 8 1.31 -3.67 -28.71
CA SER A 8 1.03 -4.19 -27.38
C SER A 8 2.12 -3.80 -26.37
N GLU A 9 3.38 -3.86 -26.78
CA GLU A 9 4.53 -3.53 -25.92
C GLU A 9 4.60 -2.03 -25.59
N ILE A 10 4.32 -1.17 -26.57
CA ILE A 10 4.30 0.30 -26.37
C ILE A 10 3.18 0.70 -25.38
N SER A 11 2.05 -0.01 -25.38
CA SER A 11 0.95 0.22 -24.44
C SER A 11 1.32 -0.16 -23.00
N GLN A 12 2.11 -1.22 -22.80
CA GLN A 12 2.55 -1.61 -21.45
C GLN A 12 3.63 -0.67 -20.90
N ILE A 13 4.56 -0.22 -21.74
CA ILE A 13 5.61 0.72 -21.34
C ILE A 13 5.01 2.07 -20.91
N SER A 14 3.95 2.52 -21.58
CA SER A 14 3.23 3.76 -21.20
C SER A 14 2.57 3.67 -19.81
N LYS A 15 2.07 2.50 -19.42
CA LYS A 15 1.45 2.29 -18.10
C LYS A 15 2.48 2.26 -16.97
N ILE A 16 3.67 1.73 -17.22
CA ILE A 16 4.77 1.66 -16.23
C ILE A 16 5.32 3.06 -15.93
N SER A 17 5.40 3.94 -16.94
CA SER A 17 5.88 5.31 -16.77
C SER A 17 4.95 6.18 -15.90
N GLN A 18 3.65 5.88 -15.82
CA GLN A 18 2.70 6.63 -14.99
C GLN A 18 2.81 6.30 -13.50
N ILE A 19 3.33 5.12 -13.14
CA ILE A 19 3.46 4.68 -11.74
C ILE A 19 4.70 5.30 -11.06
N GLN A 20 5.72 5.70 -11.82
CA GLN A 20 6.93 6.34 -11.28
C GLN A 20 6.69 7.74 -10.68
N HIS A 21 5.56 8.40 -10.98
CA HIS A 21 5.24 9.71 -10.41
C HIS A 21 4.67 9.67 -8.98
N PHE A 22 4.35 8.48 -8.44
CA PHE A 22 3.68 8.32 -7.14
C PHE A 22 4.52 7.70 -6.03
N LEU A 23 5.79 7.34 -6.30
CA LEU A 23 6.68 6.80 -5.26
C LEU A 23 7.57 7.91 -4.69
N PRO A 24 7.42 8.28 -3.40
CA PRO A 24 8.39 9.16 -2.74
C PRO A 24 9.75 8.46 -2.66
N ASN A 25 10.80 9.25 -2.87
CA ASN A 25 12.18 8.82 -2.96
C ASN A 25 12.67 8.27 -1.60
N LEU A 26 12.79 6.95 -1.48
CA LEU A 26 13.19 6.24 -0.25
C LEU A 26 14.62 6.59 0.24
N GLU A 27 15.43 7.27 -0.58
CA GLU A 27 16.76 7.73 -0.20
C GLU A 27 16.78 9.00 0.67
N GLU A 28 15.71 9.80 0.69
CA GLU A 28 15.71 11.11 1.36
C GLU A 28 15.40 11.02 2.87
N VAL A 29 14.76 9.92 3.32
CA VAL A 29 14.39 9.70 4.73
C VAL A 29 15.59 9.26 5.60
N ARG A 30 16.67 8.74 5.00
CA ARG A 30 17.75 8.09 5.77
C ARG A 30 18.92 9.01 6.17
N ARG A 31 18.97 10.27 5.70
CA ARG A 31 20.15 11.14 5.86
C ARG A 31 20.03 12.29 6.87
N ASN A 32 18.90 12.49 7.52
CA ASN A 32 18.74 13.54 8.54
C ASN A 32 18.28 12.96 9.88
N PRO A 33 19.20 12.61 10.81
CA PRO A 33 18.81 12.45 12.20
C PRO A 33 18.38 13.82 12.74
N SER A 34 17.12 13.88 13.21
CA SER A 34 16.57 15.06 13.88
C SER A 34 17.43 15.43 15.10
N PRO A 35 17.74 16.71 15.34
CA PRO A 35 18.43 17.13 16.56
C PRO A 35 17.52 16.88 17.77
N ASP A 36 18.08 16.29 18.83
CA ASP A 36 17.36 15.97 20.06
C ASP A 36 16.53 17.18 20.56
N PRO A 37 15.27 16.97 20.98
CA PRO A 37 14.47 18.05 21.52
C PRO A 37 15.07 18.54 22.86
N PRO A 38 15.10 19.86 23.11
CA PRO A 38 15.57 20.39 24.38
C PRO A 38 14.67 19.95 25.53
N VAL A 39 15.30 19.55 26.63
CA VAL A 39 14.65 19.17 27.89
C VAL A 39 13.71 20.30 28.36
N PRO A 40 12.43 20.04 28.65
CA PRO A 40 11.53 21.07 29.14
C PRO A 40 11.81 21.37 30.62
N THR A 41 12.30 22.58 30.89
CA THR A 41 12.31 23.17 32.23
C THR A 41 10.87 23.35 32.70
N ILE A 42 10.51 22.64 33.77
CA ILE A 42 9.25 22.82 34.49
C ILE A 42 9.24 24.24 35.06
N SER A 43 8.30 25.07 34.60
CA SER A 43 7.94 26.34 35.21
C SER A 43 6.43 26.46 35.23
N GLU A 44 5.95 26.91 36.37
CA GLU A 44 4.61 26.87 36.96
C GLU A 44 3.43 27.46 36.13
N PRO A 45 2.17 27.16 36.55
CA PRO A 45 0.99 27.27 35.71
C PRO A 45 0.44 28.69 35.71
N ARG A 46 0.29 29.28 34.53
CA ARG A 46 -0.46 30.54 34.37
C ARG A 46 -1.78 30.27 33.65
N ALA A 47 -2.85 30.41 34.41
CA ALA A 47 -4.23 30.31 33.98
C ALA A 47 -4.53 31.22 32.78
N ASN A 48 -5.04 30.61 31.72
CA ASN A 48 -5.81 31.25 30.65
C ASN A 48 -6.74 30.18 30.08
N THR A 49 -7.83 29.93 30.81
CA THR A 49 -8.95 29.13 30.35
C THR A 49 -9.77 29.99 29.40
N LYS A 50 -9.38 30.03 28.12
CA LYS A 50 -10.34 30.25 27.04
C LYS A 50 -10.86 28.89 26.62
N GLU A 51 -11.85 28.41 27.36
CA GLU A 51 -12.72 27.32 26.94
C GLU A 51 -13.38 27.72 25.61
N VAL A 52 -12.80 27.23 24.52
CA VAL A 52 -13.53 27.02 23.27
C VAL A 52 -14.02 25.58 23.35
N THR A 53 -15.08 25.36 24.14
CA THR A 53 -15.87 24.15 24.11
C THR A 53 -16.70 24.17 22.83
N THR A 54 -16.08 23.80 21.72
CA THR A 54 -16.82 23.27 20.57
C THR A 54 -17.43 21.95 21.04
N ASN A 55 -18.65 22.03 21.56
CA ASN A 55 -19.52 20.90 21.86
C ASN A 55 -19.91 20.20 20.55
N ASN A 56 -18.96 19.53 19.92
CA ASN A 56 -19.27 18.60 18.85
C ASN A 56 -19.80 17.35 19.56
N ALA A 57 -21.12 17.25 19.69
CA ALA A 57 -21.77 16.04 20.17
C ALA A 57 -21.26 14.86 19.33
N ILE A 58 -20.83 13.78 19.99
CA ILE A 58 -20.40 12.57 19.30
C ILE A 58 -21.62 12.04 18.53
N PRO A 59 -21.53 11.89 17.20
CA PRO A 59 -22.63 11.35 16.41
C PRO A 59 -23.03 9.99 16.95
N THR A 60 -24.32 9.83 17.28
CA THR A 60 -24.84 8.55 17.77
C THR A 60 -25.16 7.70 16.55
N LEU A 61 -24.36 6.66 16.31
CA LEU A 61 -24.56 5.73 15.20
C LEU A 61 -25.77 4.82 15.49
N ASN A 62 -26.57 4.56 14.46
CA ASN A 62 -27.62 3.55 14.54
C ASN A 62 -27.05 2.13 14.37
N ASP A 63 -27.85 1.11 14.66
CA ASP A 63 -27.41 -0.29 14.60
C ASP A 63 -26.97 -0.72 13.19
N GLU A 64 -27.63 -0.23 12.14
CA GLU A 64 -27.30 -0.53 10.74
C GLU A 64 -25.93 0.06 10.34
N GLN A 65 -25.62 1.28 10.78
CA GLN A 65 -24.33 1.95 10.59
C GLN A 65 -23.23 1.20 11.35
N LEU A 66 -23.52 0.71 12.56
CA LEU A 66 -22.57 -0.05 13.36
C LEU A 66 -22.28 -1.42 12.72
N GLU A 67 -23.29 -2.10 12.21
CA GLU A 67 -23.15 -3.35 11.46
C GLU A 67 -22.30 -3.15 10.19
N LEU A 68 -22.60 -2.11 9.42
CA LEU A 68 -21.85 -1.74 8.21
C LEU A 68 -20.37 -1.46 8.52
N LEU A 69 -20.09 -0.67 9.55
CA LEU A 69 -18.70 -0.37 9.96
C LEU A 69 -17.97 -1.62 10.46
N THR A 70 -18.68 -2.54 11.09
CA THR A 70 -18.13 -3.84 11.51
C THR A 70 -17.76 -4.68 10.31
N GLU A 71 -18.62 -4.76 9.29
CA GLU A 71 -18.33 -5.47 8.03
C GLU A 71 -17.14 -4.85 7.30
N ILE A 72 -17.08 -3.52 7.19
CA ILE A 72 -15.95 -2.79 6.59
C ILE A 72 -14.65 -3.14 7.32
N ARG A 73 -14.67 -3.19 8.66
CA ARG A 73 -13.51 -3.56 9.46
C ARG A 73 -13.02 -4.97 9.15
N VAL A 74 -13.93 -5.95 9.10
CA VAL A 74 -13.58 -7.34 8.77
C VAL A 74 -12.91 -7.40 7.39
N ARG A 75 -13.49 -6.74 6.38
CA ARG A 75 -12.92 -6.70 5.02
C ARG A 75 -11.56 -5.97 4.98
N CYS A 76 -11.36 -4.94 5.80
CA CYS A 76 -10.06 -4.29 5.97
C CYS A 76 -9.00 -5.24 6.51
N ASP A 77 -9.32 -6.04 7.53
CA ASP A 77 -8.40 -7.00 8.13
C ASP A 77 -8.05 -8.12 7.14
N GLU A 78 -9.03 -8.62 6.38
CA GLU A 78 -8.83 -9.60 5.31
C GLU A 78 -7.91 -9.06 4.20
N ARG A 79 -8.12 -7.81 3.77
CA ARG A 79 -7.23 -7.15 2.80
C ARG A 79 -5.83 -6.97 3.34
N ALA A 80 -5.67 -6.56 4.59
CA ALA A 80 -4.36 -6.41 5.22
C ALA A 80 -3.59 -7.74 5.24
N SER A 81 -4.28 -8.83 5.59
CA SER A 81 -3.74 -10.19 5.52
C SER A 81 -3.34 -10.57 4.09
N SER A 82 -4.19 -10.28 3.11
CA SER A 82 -3.91 -10.56 1.69
C SER A 82 -2.70 -9.78 1.17
N ARG A 83 -2.56 -8.50 1.55
CA ARG A 83 -1.37 -7.67 1.23
C ARG A 83 -0.10 -8.27 1.81
N ALA A 84 -0.15 -8.74 3.06
CA ALA A 84 1.01 -9.36 3.71
C ALA A 84 1.43 -10.64 2.98
N GLN A 85 0.48 -11.48 2.57
CA GLN A 85 0.76 -12.70 1.80
C GLN A 85 1.37 -12.40 0.43
N ILE A 86 0.83 -11.42 -0.31
CA ILE A 86 1.36 -10.99 -1.61
C ILE A 86 2.81 -10.49 -1.46
N MET A 87 3.09 -9.69 -0.43
CA MET A 87 4.44 -9.17 -0.16
C MET A 87 5.42 -10.28 0.20
N GLU A 88 5.02 -11.24 1.02
CA GLU A 88 5.84 -12.39 1.38
C GLU A 88 6.17 -13.25 0.13
N GLU A 89 5.19 -13.47 -0.74
CA GLU A 89 5.42 -14.20 -1.97
C GLU A 89 6.34 -13.45 -2.93
N GLY A 90 6.15 -12.14 -3.10
CA GLY A 90 7.05 -11.29 -3.88
C GLY A 90 8.49 -11.34 -3.36
N TRP A 91 8.66 -11.32 -2.04
CA TRP A 91 9.97 -11.48 -1.40
C TRP A 91 10.60 -12.85 -1.69
N SER A 92 9.81 -13.92 -1.60
CA SER A 92 10.25 -15.29 -1.93
C SER A 92 10.71 -15.42 -3.39
N ILE A 93 9.99 -14.80 -4.32
CA ILE A 93 10.37 -14.75 -5.74
C ILE A 93 11.70 -14.01 -5.92
N MET A 94 11.85 -12.83 -5.32
CA MET A 94 13.08 -12.05 -5.42
C MET A 94 14.29 -12.80 -4.85
N ARG A 95 14.13 -13.48 -3.73
CA ARG A 95 15.16 -14.37 -3.17
C ARG A 95 15.52 -15.48 -4.16
N THR A 96 14.51 -16.11 -4.77
CA THR A 96 14.71 -17.19 -5.76
C THR A 96 15.45 -16.70 -7.00
N VAL A 97 15.09 -15.53 -7.54
CA VAL A 97 15.82 -14.90 -8.65
C VAL A 97 17.28 -14.66 -8.28
N GLY A 98 17.56 -14.15 -7.08
CA GLY A 98 18.93 -13.94 -6.60
C GLY A 98 19.74 -15.24 -6.51
N MET A 99 19.12 -16.33 -6.06
CA MET A 99 19.75 -17.66 -6.05
C MET A 99 20.06 -18.15 -7.47
N VAL A 100 19.11 -18.01 -8.41
CA VAL A 100 19.31 -18.40 -9.81
C VAL A 100 20.47 -17.63 -10.43
N ILE A 101 20.50 -16.30 -10.28
CA ILE A 101 21.58 -15.46 -10.81
C ILE A 101 22.94 -15.89 -10.23
N SER A 102 22.99 -16.19 -8.93
CA SER A 102 24.21 -16.65 -8.26
C SER A 102 24.68 -18.01 -8.79
N LEU A 103 23.73 -18.93 -9.06
CA LEU A 103 24.02 -20.25 -9.58
C LEU A 103 24.50 -20.20 -11.03
N THR A 104 23.86 -19.36 -11.85
CA THR A 104 24.17 -19.26 -13.27
C THR A 104 25.53 -18.60 -13.52
N TYR A 105 25.89 -17.64 -12.68
CA TYR A 105 27.24 -17.07 -12.68
C TYR A 105 28.34 -18.13 -12.48
N ARG A 106 28.07 -19.18 -11.70
CA ARG A 106 29.03 -20.27 -11.42
C ARG A 106 28.95 -21.45 -12.39
N ASN A 107 27.75 -21.82 -12.83
CA ASN A 107 27.48 -23.12 -13.48
C ASN A 107 26.92 -23.01 -14.91
N GLY A 108 26.73 -21.80 -15.46
CA GLY A 108 26.21 -21.60 -16.82
C GLY A 108 24.73 -21.20 -16.88
N CYS A 109 24.09 -21.42 -18.02
CA CYS A 109 22.77 -20.84 -18.35
C CYS A 109 21.63 -21.43 -17.49
N PRO A 110 20.68 -20.61 -16.97
CA PRO A 110 19.52 -21.12 -16.24
C PRO A 110 18.58 -21.93 -17.15
N TRP A 111 17.66 -22.67 -16.54
CA TRP A 111 16.61 -23.37 -17.27
C TRP A 111 15.83 -22.37 -18.15
N PRO A 112 15.70 -22.60 -19.47
CA PRO A 112 15.26 -21.59 -20.44
C PRO A 112 13.89 -20.90 -20.21
N ASN A 113 13.09 -21.32 -19.21
CA ASN A 113 11.79 -20.70 -18.91
C ASN A 113 11.61 -20.30 -17.44
N PHE A 114 12.59 -20.55 -16.58
CA PHE A 114 12.40 -20.40 -15.14
C PHE A 114 12.28 -18.93 -14.72
N LEU A 115 13.16 -18.06 -15.24
CA LEU A 115 13.10 -16.62 -14.95
C LEU A 115 11.81 -15.98 -15.51
N TRP A 116 11.38 -16.41 -16.69
CA TRP A 116 10.11 -15.97 -17.27
C TRP A 116 8.92 -16.34 -16.38
N ALA A 117 8.87 -17.57 -15.86
CA ALA A 117 7.80 -17.99 -14.96
C ALA A 117 7.76 -17.15 -13.66
N LEU A 118 8.92 -16.82 -13.10
CA LEU A 118 9.02 -15.95 -11.92
C LEU A 118 8.56 -14.53 -12.21
N GLU A 119 8.92 -13.98 -13.39
CA GLU A 119 8.45 -12.68 -13.85
C GLU A 119 6.92 -12.66 -14.00
N GLN A 120 6.35 -13.68 -14.65
CA GLN A 120 4.89 -13.79 -14.80
C GLN A 120 4.19 -13.85 -13.43
N ARG A 121 4.75 -14.58 -12.46
CA ARG A 121 4.18 -14.60 -11.11
C ARG A 121 4.26 -13.25 -10.42
N MET A 122 5.37 -12.54 -10.53
CA MET A 122 5.51 -11.18 -9.98
C MET A 122 4.48 -10.22 -10.59
N MET A 123 4.25 -10.28 -11.90
CA MET A 123 3.22 -9.47 -12.57
C MET A 123 1.80 -9.80 -12.08
N MET A 124 1.50 -11.07 -11.81
CA MET A 124 0.22 -11.46 -11.21
C MET A 124 0.07 -10.89 -9.79
N LEU A 125 1.12 -10.94 -8.95
CA LEU A 125 1.11 -10.35 -7.61
C LEU A 125 0.84 -8.84 -7.63
N VAL A 126 1.46 -8.11 -8.56
CA VAL A 126 1.19 -6.68 -8.75
C VAL A 126 -0.26 -6.44 -9.14
N THR A 127 -0.81 -7.27 -10.03
CA THR A 127 -2.22 -7.19 -10.43
C THR A 127 -3.17 -7.43 -9.26
N GLU A 128 -2.90 -8.46 -8.45
CA GLU A 128 -3.64 -8.76 -7.21
C GLU A 128 -3.59 -7.57 -6.22
N MET A 129 -2.42 -6.97 -6.03
CA MET A 129 -2.24 -5.82 -5.15
C MET A 129 -3.06 -4.60 -5.60
N VAL A 130 -3.10 -4.33 -6.92
CA VAL A 130 -3.92 -3.26 -7.50
C VAL A 130 -5.41 -3.55 -7.30
N ALA A 131 -5.85 -4.80 -7.49
CA ALA A 131 -7.23 -5.20 -7.26
C ALA A 131 -7.66 -4.99 -5.80
N LEU A 132 -6.79 -5.31 -4.83
CA LEU A 132 -7.03 -5.02 -3.40
C LEU A 132 -7.18 -3.52 -3.13
N GLY A 133 -6.38 -2.68 -3.80
CA GLY A 133 -6.47 -1.22 -3.68
C GLY A 133 -7.79 -0.65 -4.23
N ALA A 134 -8.30 -1.20 -5.33
CA ALA A 134 -9.60 -0.80 -5.87
C ALA A 134 -10.75 -1.09 -4.86
N SER A 135 -10.71 -2.23 -4.17
CA SER A 135 -11.68 -2.56 -3.12
C SER A 135 -11.63 -1.63 -1.91
N GLU A 136 -10.43 -1.19 -1.50
CA GLU A 136 -10.25 -0.26 -0.38
C GLU A 136 -10.92 1.10 -0.64
N TYR A 137 -10.86 1.58 -1.88
CA TYR A 137 -11.51 2.84 -2.26
C TYR A 137 -13.02 2.82 -2.03
N TYR A 138 -13.70 1.72 -2.40
CA TYR A 138 -15.15 1.58 -2.19
C TYR A 138 -15.51 1.54 -0.71
N ASP A 139 -14.73 0.82 0.10
CA ASP A 139 -14.99 0.70 1.53
C ASP A 139 -14.74 2.01 2.28
N GLN A 140 -13.74 2.79 1.85
CA GLN A 140 -13.49 4.11 2.40
C GLN A 140 -14.62 5.09 2.06
N ALA A 141 -15.15 5.04 0.83
CA ALA A 141 -16.31 5.84 0.43
C ALA A 141 -17.56 5.44 1.23
N LEU A 142 -17.78 4.13 1.43
CA LEU A 142 -18.91 3.60 2.18
C LEU A 142 -18.85 3.98 3.66
N ALA A 143 -17.68 3.86 4.30
CA ALA A 143 -17.47 4.29 5.67
C ALA A 143 -17.74 5.79 5.82
N ARG A 144 -17.27 6.61 4.87
CA ARG A 144 -17.50 8.06 4.88
C ARG A 144 -18.98 8.40 4.81
N MET A 145 -19.73 7.76 3.91
CA MET A 145 -21.19 7.95 3.83
C MET A 145 -21.87 7.56 5.15
N ALA A 146 -21.47 6.45 5.78
CA ALA A 146 -22.04 6.02 7.06
C ALA A 146 -21.89 7.09 8.16
N PHE A 147 -20.74 7.78 8.21
CA PHE A 147 -20.52 8.88 9.15
C PHE A 147 -21.25 10.18 8.78
N GLU A 148 -21.36 10.50 7.49
CA GLU A 148 -22.05 11.72 7.02
C GLU A 148 -23.56 11.66 7.28
N TYR A 149 -24.19 10.48 7.24
CA TYR A 149 -25.61 10.29 7.58
C TYR A 149 -25.90 10.19 9.09
N ALA A 150 -24.88 10.24 9.95
CA ALA A 150 -25.04 10.22 11.41
C ALA A 150 -25.10 11.62 12.05
N LEU A 151 -24.89 12.69 11.25
CA LEU A 151 -24.96 14.10 11.64
C LEU A 151 -26.30 14.72 11.25
#